data_AF-A0AAF0DNT1-F1
#
_entry.id   AF-A0AAF0DNT1-F1
#
_cell.length_a   1.000
_cell.length_b   1.000
_cell.length_c   1.000
_cell.angle_alpha   90.00
_cell.angle_beta   90.00
_cell.angle_gamma   90.00
#
_symmetry.space_group_name_H-M   'P 1'
#
loop_
_entity.id
_entity.type
_entity.pdbx_description
1 polymer ?
#
loop_
_entity_poly.entity_id
_entity_poly.type
_entity_poly.pdbx_seq_one_letter_code
_entity_poly.pdbx_strand_id
1 'polypeptide(L)'
;MAPTIIFLIGAPGSGKGTLGRKLCSDHDMYHFSVGDYMREICRSTDSSSDEMNIVRDHLKQQKLLPSEIIMPLLKQKIEKEERNAGGGGGSRRAVLVDGFPRDIAQAIGFEEQVGVPALAICLNCPKDEAKRRYLSRKVPDRMEDTEELFERRYCEYDVKNVGILERYRDANVLVEVAYAQSQSPRRILCDCKPRLNLEDFPHRFRNSNMRAPTMGRLRRSIVEVERKFQCNDTSTKCFRENRGSPPFRRLDRLGDRSFEDIYFDRDKILSTHGVWVRKRNGHWQAKIRPDAKRGTFANSQFEELTAPSDIARMLRKFMNVGIVPSVHKNFGLAQIARFTTYREMWKVDEKYDVVFDRTDFGHVVGEVELEREIQVDDHSEESLAQRQAAIAEMDAEIEAFMREYSWAFPADKPVGKLSAYFERQQQ
;
A
#
# COMPACT_ATOMS: atom_id res chain seq x y z
N MET A 1 -1.93 -34.03 8.47
CA MET A 1 -1.91 -32.58 8.19
C MET A 1 -0.55 -32.23 7.62
N ALA A 2 -0.53 -31.34 6.63
CA ALA A 2 0.67 -30.82 5.97
C ALA A 2 1.49 -29.91 6.93
N PRO A 3 2.79 -29.68 6.67
CA PRO A 3 3.62 -28.79 7.48
C PRO A 3 3.21 -27.34 7.31
N THR A 4 3.39 -26.56 8.37
CA THR A 4 3.16 -25.12 8.37
C THR A 4 4.23 -24.44 7.50
N ILE A 5 3.82 -23.81 6.40
CA ILE A 5 4.71 -23.12 5.47
C ILE A 5 4.76 -21.62 5.78
N ILE A 6 5.97 -21.09 5.90
CA ILE A 6 6.24 -19.67 6.15
C ILE A 6 7.16 -19.14 5.05
N PHE A 7 6.80 -18.01 4.44
CA PHE A 7 7.62 -17.35 3.43
C PHE A 7 8.42 -16.20 4.01
N LEU A 8 9.67 -16.06 3.58
CA LEU A 8 10.54 -14.95 3.93
C LEU A 8 10.89 -14.12 2.69
N ILE A 9 10.32 -12.93 2.65
CA ILE A 9 10.33 -11.99 1.54
C ILE A 9 11.22 -10.79 1.90
N GLY A 10 11.93 -10.26 0.91
CA GLY A 10 12.69 -9.03 1.08
C GLY A 10 13.74 -8.79 0.02
N ALA A 11 14.17 -7.54 -0.10
CA ALA A 11 15.14 -7.09 -1.09
C ALA A 11 16.44 -7.92 -1.09
N PRO A 12 17.17 -8.01 -2.21
CA PRO A 12 18.54 -8.50 -2.20
C PRO A 12 19.37 -7.69 -1.18
N GLY A 13 20.05 -8.35 -0.24
CA GLY A 13 20.82 -7.66 0.81
C GLY A 13 20.03 -7.24 2.06
N SER A 14 18.71 -7.49 2.12
CA SER A 14 17.87 -7.16 3.30
C SER A 14 18.24 -7.92 4.58
N GLY A 15 18.94 -9.07 4.45
CA GLY A 15 19.32 -9.91 5.58
C GLY A 15 18.41 -11.13 5.81
N LYS A 16 17.46 -11.40 4.91
CA LYS A 16 16.54 -12.56 4.99
C LYS A 16 17.21 -13.89 5.34
N GLY A 17 18.22 -14.35 4.61
CA GLY A 17 18.90 -15.61 4.95
C GLY A 17 19.62 -15.63 6.31
N THR A 18 19.98 -14.47 6.87
CA THR A 18 20.52 -14.39 8.24
C THR A 18 19.40 -14.50 9.26
N LEU A 19 18.29 -13.82 9.00
CA LEU A 19 17.09 -13.92 9.83
C LEU A 19 16.53 -15.35 9.81
N GLY A 20 16.32 -15.94 8.63
CA GLY A 20 15.76 -17.28 8.45
C GLY A 20 16.55 -18.34 9.22
N ARG A 21 17.88 -18.36 9.08
CA ARG A 21 18.75 -19.28 9.86
C ARG A 21 18.60 -19.09 11.37
N LYS A 22 18.54 -17.84 11.83
CA LYS A 22 18.44 -17.53 13.27
C LYS A 22 17.06 -17.91 13.82
N LEU A 23 15.98 -17.62 13.08
CA LEU A 23 14.62 -18.05 13.44
C LEU A 23 14.52 -19.57 13.54
N CYS A 24 15.05 -20.30 12.55
CA CYS A 24 14.95 -21.76 12.54
C CYS A 24 15.78 -22.43 13.64
N SER A 25 16.98 -21.90 13.94
CA SER A 25 17.82 -22.40 15.04
C SER A 25 17.16 -22.28 16.41
N ASP A 26 16.38 -21.23 16.63
CA ASP A 26 15.77 -20.93 17.93
C ASP A 26 14.41 -21.66 18.15
N HIS A 27 13.76 -22.14 17.08
CA HIS A 27 12.34 -22.51 17.09
C HIS A 27 11.97 -23.88 16.48
N ASP A 28 12.94 -24.78 16.32
CA ASP A 28 12.71 -26.11 15.77
C ASP A 28 11.99 -26.07 14.40
N MET A 29 12.43 -25.19 13.52
CA MET A 29 11.90 -25.05 12.16
C MET A 29 12.94 -25.50 11.13
N TYR A 30 12.49 -25.94 9.96
CA TYR A 30 13.38 -26.20 8.83
C TYR A 30 13.57 -24.93 7.99
N HIS A 31 14.82 -24.54 7.74
CA HIS A 31 15.14 -23.44 6.84
C HIS A 31 15.41 -23.96 5.43
N PHE A 32 14.55 -23.62 4.48
CA PHE A 32 14.74 -23.92 3.06
C PHE A 32 15.11 -22.65 2.27
N SER A 33 16.40 -22.47 1.97
CA SER A 33 16.82 -21.42 1.04
C SER A 33 16.83 -21.95 -0.39
N VAL A 34 15.91 -21.44 -1.21
CA VAL A 34 15.84 -21.78 -2.64
C VAL A 34 17.17 -21.48 -3.31
N GLY A 35 17.80 -20.35 -2.97
CA GLY A 35 19.08 -19.97 -3.56
C GLY A 35 20.22 -20.93 -3.22
N ASP A 36 20.30 -21.42 -1.98
CA ASP A 36 21.34 -22.37 -1.57
C ASP A 36 21.10 -23.74 -2.21
N TYR A 37 19.86 -24.21 -2.22
CA TYR A 37 19.49 -25.48 -2.82
C TYR A 37 19.83 -25.54 -4.31
N MET A 38 19.57 -24.46 -5.04
CA MET A 38 19.93 -24.36 -6.45
C MET A 38 21.45 -24.37 -6.68
N ARG A 39 22.23 -23.76 -5.78
CA ARG A 39 23.70 -23.85 -5.83
C ARG A 39 24.20 -25.25 -5.53
N GLU A 40 23.56 -25.97 -4.61
CA GLU A 40 23.88 -27.37 -4.31
C GLU A 40 23.64 -28.27 -5.52
N ILE A 41 22.50 -28.13 -6.19
CA ILE A 41 22.19 -28.84 -7.44
C ILE A 41 23.26 -28.59 -8.51
N CYS A 42 23.75 -27.36 -8.65
CA CYS A 42 24.83 -27.05 -9.58
C CYS A 42 26.14 -27.78 -9.27
N ARG A 43 26.40 -28.14 -8.00
CA ARG A 43 27.60 -28.91 -7.61
C ARG A 43 27.42 -30.41 -7.83
N SER A 44 26.19 -30.91 -7.75
CA SER A 44 25.92 -32.33 -7.99
C SER A 44 26.07 -32.69 -9.47
N THR A 45 26.95 -33.64 -9.76
CA THR A 45 27.19 -34.21 -11.11
C THR A 45 26.19 -35.30 -11.48
N ASP A 46 25.32 -35.71 -10.55
CA ASP A 46 24.65 -37.02 -10.59
C ASP A 46 23.28 -37.04 -11.28
N SER A 47 22.79 -35.94 -11.86
CA SER A 47 21.61 -36.01 -12.72
C SER A 47 21.67 -35.05 -13.92
N SER A 48 21.57 -35.66 -15.10
CA SER A 48 21.45 -35.01 -16.41
C SER A 48 19.99 -34.96 -16.86
N SER A 49 19.07 -34.61 -15.96
CA SER A 49 17.67 -34.37 -16.37
C SER A 49 17.56 -33.01 -17.05
N ASP A 50 16.62 -32.87 -17.98
CA ASP A 50 16.40 -31.63 -18.72
C ASP A 50 16.06 -30.46 -17.78
N GLU A 51 15.35 -30.71 -16.68
CA GLU A 51 15.04 -29.70 -15.67
C GLU A 51 16.32 -29.19 -14.97
N MET A 52 17.28 -30.06 -14.68
CA MET A 52 18.54 -29.65 -14.06
C MET A 52 19.40 -28.80 -15.00
N ASN A 53 19.34 -29.06 -16.30
CA ASN A 53 20.00 -28.21 -17.29
C ASN A 53 19.36 -26.82 -17.36
N ILE A 54 18.03 -26.74 -17.35
CA ILE A 54 17.29 -25.47 -17.28
C ILE A 54 17.67 -24.70 -16.01
N VAL A 55 17.75 -25.38 -14.85
CA VAL A 55 18.17 -24.76 -13.58
C VAL A 55 19.58 -24.19 -13.67
N ARG A 56 20.55 -24.99 -14.17
CA ARG A 56 21.94 -24.55 -14.35
C ARG A 56 22.04 -23.33 -15.28
N ASP A 57 21.28 -23.31 -16.37
CA ASP A 57 21.31 -22.21 -17.33
C ASP A 57 20.73 -20.92 -16.75
N HIS A 58 19.61 -21.00 -16.04
CA HIS A 58 19.03 -19.82 -15.38
C HIS A 58 19.95 -19.26 -14.29
N LEU A 59 20.64 -20.12 -13.55
CA LEU A 59 21.62 -19.69 -12.55
C LEU A 59 22.85 -19.03 -13.17
N LYS A 60 23.41 -19.60 -14.24
CA LYS A 60 24.50 -19.00 -15.02
C LYS A 60 24.12 -17.63 -15.56
N GLN A 61 22.89 -17.51 -16.09
CA GLN A 61 22.34 -16.25 -16.61
C GLN A 61 21.82 -15.30 -15.52
N GLN A 62 21.86 -15.72 -14.25
CA GLN A 62 21.36 -14.96 -13.09
C GLN A 62 19.88 -14.56 -13.19
N LYS A 63 19.07 -15.36 -13.90
CA LYS A 63 17.63 -15.17 -14.08
C LYS A 63 16.82 -15.88 -12.99
N LEU A 64 15.57 -15.46 -12.81
CA LEU A 64 14.63 -16.19 -11.96
C LEU A 64 14.19 -17.47 -12.65
N LEU A 65 13.98 -18.53 -11.86
CA LEU A 65 13.40 -19.77 -12.38
C LEU A 65 11.89 -19.59 -12.62
N PRO A 66 11.36 -20.14 -13.72
CA PRO A 66 9.93 -20.22 -13.94
C PRO A 66 9.20 -21.01 -12.83
N SER A 67 7.92 -20.72 -12.64
CA SER A 67 7.08 -21.35 -11.61
C SER A 67 7.02 -22.88 -11.79
N GLU A 68 6.95 -23.33 -13.04
CA GLU A 68 6.83 -24.72 -13.47
C GLU A 68 8.05 -25.56 -13.05
N ILE A 69 9.21 -24.93 -12.88
CA ILE A 69 10.46 -25.59 -12.47
C ILE A 69 10.63 -25.54 -10.95
N ILE A 70 10.34 -24.40 -10.32
CA ILE A 70 10.57 -24.23 -8.88
C ILE A 70 9.53 -24.97 -8.02
N MET A 71 8.29 -25.10 -8.50
CA MET A 71 7.20 -25.73 -7.76
C MET A 71 7.43 -27.22 -7.47
N PRO A 72 7.79 -28.06 -8.45
CA PRO A 72 8.13 -29.47 -8.18
C PRO A 72 9.29 -29.62 -7.20
N LEU A 73 10.31 -28.76 -7.30
CA LEU A 73 11.48 -28.79 -6.43
C LEU A 73 11.14 -28.42 -4.98
N LEU A 74 10.30 -27.40 -4.79
CA LEU A 74 9.75 -27.04 -3.48
C LEU A 74 8.93 -28.18 -2.88
N LYS A 75 8.03 -28.78 -3.67
CA LYS A 75 7.16 -29.88 -3.23
C LYS A 75 7.98 -31.09 -2.78
N GLN A 76 8.92 -31.55 -3.61
CA GLN A 76 9.80 -32.67 -3.29
C GLN A 76 10.56 -32.44 -1.97
N LYS A 77 10.98 -31.19 -1.74
CA LYS A 77 11.69 -30.83 -0.52
C LYS A 77 10.77 -30.85 0.70
N ILE A 78 9.59 -30.25 0.60
CA ILE A 78 8.57 -30.26 1.66
C ILE A 78 8.20 -31.71 2.03
N GLU A 79 7.93 -32.57 1.05
CA GLU A 79 7.61 -34.00 1.24
C GLU A 79 8.77 -34.80 1.87
N LYS A 80 10.02 -34.46 1.54
CA LYS A 80 11.19 -35.09 2.15
C LYS A 80 11.29 -34.73 3.63
N GLU A 81 11.09 -33.47 3.98
CA GLU A 81 11.13 -33.04 5.38
C GLU A 81 9.92 -33.55 6.19
N GLU A 82 8.74 -33.68 5.58
CA GLU A 82 7.59 -34.37 6.19
C GLU A 82 7.93 -35.81 6.57
N ARG A 83 8.57 -36.57 5.66
CA ARG A 83 8.99 -37.96 5.93
C ARG A 83 10.03 -38.05 7.04
N ASN A 84 10.99 -37.13 7.08
CA ASN A 84 12.03 -37.10 8.11
C ASN A 84 11.45 -36.78 9.51
N ALA A 85 10.34 -36.05 9.59
CA ALA A 85 9.67 -35.73 10.86
C ALA A 85 8.87 -36.90 11.46
N GLY A 86 8.61 -37.97 10.69
CA GLY A 86 7.79 -39.12 11.11
C GLY A 86 8.45 -40.14 12.04
N GLY A 87 9.68 -39.93 12.50
CA GLY A 87 10.47 -40.92 13.26
C GLY A 87 10.38 -40.85 14.79
N GLY A 88 9.76 -39.82 15.39
CA GLY A 88 9.69 -39.71 16.85
C GLY A 88 8.75 -38.62 17.35
N GLY A 89 7.59 -39.02 17.87
CA GLY A 89 6.82 -38.26 18.88
C GLY A 89 6.47 -36.80 18.57
N GLY A 90 5.53 -36.57 17.65
CA GLY A 90 4.40 -35.68 17.95
C GLY A 90 4.47 -34.17 17.66
N SER A 91 5.45 -33.63 16.94
CA SER A 91 5.37 -32.22 16.51
C SER A 91 5.78 -32.05 15.04
N ARG A 92 4.89 -31.46 14.23
CA ARG A 92 5.16 -31.18 12.82
C ARG A 92 6.08 -29.98 12.72
N ARG A 93 7.18 -30.11 12.00
CA ARG A 93 8.17 -29.04 11.85
C ARG A 93 7.67 -27.99 10.85
N ALA A 94 7.60 -26.72 11.25
CA ALA A 94 7.31 -25.64 10.31
C ALA A 94 8.48 -25.45 9.32
N VAL A 95 8.18 -25.10 8.07
CA VAL A 95 9.16 -24.88 7.00
C VAL A 95 9.19 -23.40 6.64
N LEU A 96 10.34 -22.76 6.85
CA LEU A 96 10.59 -21.39 6.43
C LEU A 96 11.30 -21.39 5.08
N VAL A 97 10.63 -20.87 4.05
CA VAL A 97 11.17 -20.78 2.69
C VAL A 97 11.74 -19.38 2.46
N ASP A 98 13.06 -19.30 2.24
CA ASP A 98 13.79 -18.09 1.89
C ASP A 98 13.99 -17.99 0.37
N GLY A 99 13.57 -16.84 -0.18
CA GLY A 99 13.77 -16.52 -1.58
C GLY A 99 12.67 -17.03 -2.51
N PHE A 100 11.49 -17.32 -1.97
CA PHE A 100 10.24 -17.64 -2.67
C PHE A 100 9.04 -17.04 -1.91
N PRO A 101 7.97 -16.62 -2.61
CA PRO A 101 7.90 -16.42 -4.05
C PRO A 101 8.70 -15.17 -4.49
N ARG A 102 9.04 -15.10 -5.78
CA ARG A 102 9.75 -13.95 -6.39
C ARG A 102 8.95 -13.23 -7.48
N ASP A 103 7.82 -13.79 -7.87
CA ASP A 103 6.78 -13.12 -8.64
C ASP A 103 5.40 -13.65 -8.24
N ILE A 104 4.36 -13.04 -8.78
CA ILE A 104 2.97 -13.39 -8.48
C ILE A 104 2.56 -14.76 -9.05
N ALA A 105 3.14 -15.19 -10.17
CA ALA A 105 2.81 -16.49 -10.78
C ALA A 105 3.32 -17.65 -9.90
N GLN A 106 4.47 -17.47 -9.25
CA GLN A 106 4.98 -18.39 -8.23
C GLN A 106 4.07 -18.44 -7.00
N ALA A 107 3.57 -17.29 -6.52
CA ALA A 107 2.66 -17.26 -5.38
C ALA A 107 1.33 -18.00 -5.69
N ILE A 108 0.70 -17.67 -6.82
CA ILE A 108 -0.55 -18.31 -7.26
C ILE A 108 -0.35 -19.81 -7.50
N GLY A 109 0.70 -20.18 -8.25
CA GLY A 109 0.99 -21.59 -8.53
C GLY A 109 1.28 -22.41 -7.28
N PHE A 110 1.82 -21.80 -6.23
CA PHE A 110 1.96 -22.43 -4.93
C PHE A 110 0.61 -22.61 -4.23
N GLU A 111 -0.19 -21.56 -4.19
CA GLU A 111 -1.51 -21.59 -3.53
C GLU A 111 -2.46 -22.62 -4.15
N GLU A 112 -2.43 -22.78 -5.47
CA GLU A 112 -3.25 -23.77 -6.18
C GLU A 112 -2.85 -25.21 -5.86
N GLN A 113 -1.57 -25.47 -5.59
CA GLN A 113 -1.04 -26.82 -5.40
C GLN A 113 -0.90 -27.23 -3.92
N VAL A 114 -0.63 -26.26 -3.05
CA VAL A 114 -0.29 -26.48 -1.64
C VAL A 114 -1.24 -25.73 -0.71
N GLY A 115 -1.73 -24.57 -1.12
CA GLY A 115 -2.56 -23.67 -0.32
C GLY A 115 -1.84 -22.38 0.09
N VAL A 116 -2.59 -21.45 0.68
CA VAL A 116 -2.06 -20.18 1.19
C VAL A 116 -1.03 -20.45 2.30
N PRO A 117 0.15 -19.81 2.29
CA PRO A 117 1.13 -19.99 3.36
C PRO A 117 0.55 -19.51 4.69
N ALA A 118 0.96 -20.13 5.80
CA ALA A 118 0.50 -19.72 7.13
C ALA A 118 0.96 -18.30 7.49
N LEU A 119 2.13 -17.89 6.97
CA LEU A 119 2.70 -16.56 7.21
C LEU A 119 3.65 -16.18 6.08
N ALA A 120 3.63 -14.90 5.70
CA ALA A 120 4.62 -14.28 4.84
C ALA A 120 5.29 -13.12 5.60
N ILE A 121 6.59 -13.21 5.85
CA ILE A 121 7.37 -12.20 6.58
C ILE A 121 8.12 -11.35 5.55
N CYS A 122 7.82 -10.06 5.46
CA CYS A 122 8.52 -9.12 4.58
C CYS A 122 9.49 -8.23 5.36
N LEU A 123 10.77 -8.25 4.97
CA LEU A 123 11.81 -7.41 5.54
C LEU A 123 11.97 -6.09 4.79
N ASN A 124 11.50 -5.00 5.40
CA ASN A 124 11.53 -3.66 4.83
C ASN A 124 12.88 -2.98 5.15
N CYS A 125 13.91 -3.30 4.37
CA CYS A 125 15.27 -2.73 4.48
C CYS A 125 15.45 -1.53 3.53
N PRO A 126 15.95 -0.37 4.01
CA PRO A 126 16.33 0.74 3.14
C PRO A 126 17.29 0.31 2.03
N LYS A 127 17.12 0.87 0.83
CA LYS A 127 17.91 0.50 -0.37
C LYS A 127 19.42 0.65 -0.12
N ASP A 128 19.85 1.76 0.47
CA ASP A 128 21.27 2.04 0.70
C ASP A 128 21.91 1.02 1.66
N GLU A 129 21.16 0.63 2.70
CA GLU A 129 21.59 -0.41 3.63
C GLU A 129 21.62 -1.80 2.97
N ALA A 130 20.61 -2.11 2.16
CA ALA A 130 20.57 -3.35 1.39
C ALA A 130 21.74 -3.43 0.42
N LYS A 131 22.06 -2.33 -0.27
CA LYS A 131 23.20 -2.18 -1.20
C LYS A 131 24.53 -2.37 -0.50
N ARG A 132 24.75 -1.63 0.59
CA ARG A 132 25.96 -1.73 1.42
C ARG A 132 26.21 -3.17 1.89
N ARG A 133 25.18 -3.87 2.38
CA ARG A 133 25.25 -5.28 2.78
C ARG A 133 25.45 -6.22 1.60
N TYR A 134 24.85 -5.91 0.46
CA TYR A 134 24.97 -6.72 -0.75
C TYR A 134 26.40 -6.72 -1.29
N LEU A 135 27.08 -5.56 -1.28
CA LEU A 135 28.44 -5.40 -1.81
C LEU A 135 29.53 -5.85 -0.82
N SER A 136 29.28 -5.76 0.49
CA SER A 136 30.26 -6.13 1.53
C SER A 136 30.28 -7.61 1.89
N ARG A 137 29.29 -8.40 1.47
CA ARG A 137 29.22 -9.81 1.85
C ARG A 137 30.21 -10.64 1.04
N LYS A 138 30.82 -11.62 1.71
CA LYS A 138 31.58 -12.70 1.07
C LYS A 138 30.81 -13.99 1.27
N VAL A 139 30.21 -14.51 0.20
CA VAL A 139 29.48 -15.79 0.23
C VAL A 139 30.23 -16.77 -0.67
N PRO A 140 30.70 -17.92 -0.16
CA PRO A 140 31.32 -18.95 -0.98
C PRO A 140 30.41 -19.36 -2.14
N ASP A 141 31.00 -19.60 -3.31
CA ASP A 141 30.31 -20.07 -4.53
C ASP A 141 29.21 -19.14 -5.06
N ARG A 142 29.30 -17.86 -4.72
CA ARG A 142 28.48 -16.80 -5.31
C ARG A 142 29.34 -16.02 -6.30
N MET A 143 28.83 -15.85 -7.53
CA MET A 143 29.38 -14.91 -8.51
C MET A 143 29.61 -13.53 -7.86
N GLU A 144 30.63 -12.80 -8.31
CA GLU A 144 30.95 -11.48 -7.77
C GLU A 144 29.71 -10.58 -7.73
N ASP A 145 29.41 -10.10 -6.52
CA ASP A 145 28.29 -9.20 -6.29
C ASP A 145 28.71 -7.79 -6.70
N THR A 146 28.32 -7.37 -7.91
CA THR A 146 28.58 -6.02 -8.42
C THR A 146 27.42 -5.07 -8.11
N GLU A 147 27.70 -3.77 -8.18
CA GLU A 147 26.69 -2.71 -8.04
C GLU A 147 25.62 -2.80 -9.13
N GLU A 148 26.01 -3.02 -10.38
CA GLU A 148 25.09 -3.20 -11.51
C GLU A 148 24.13 -4.38 -11.28
N LEU A 149 24.65 -5.49 -10.76
CA LEU A 149 23.85 -6.66 -10.44
C LEU A 149 22.88 -6.38 -9.28
N PHE A 150 23.31 -5.63 -8.27
CA PHE A 150 22.43 -5.19 -7.20
C PHE A 150 21.28 -4.35 -7.74
N GLU A 151 21.57 -3.32 -8.53
CA GLU A 151 20.54 -2.43 -9.06
C GLU A 151 19.53 -3.19 -9.93
N ARG A 152 20.01 -4.10 -10.78
CA ARG A 152 19.14 -4.97 -11.59
C ARG A 152 18.22 -5.83 -10.72
N ARG A 153 18.76 -6.52 -9.71
CA ARG A 153 17.98 -7.39 -8.81
C ARG A 153 17.05 -6.61 -7.89
N TYR A 154 17.45 -5.41 -7.47
CA TYR A 154 16.63 -4.54 -6.65
C TYR A 154 15.44 -4.03 -7.46
N CYS A 155 15.68 -3.57 -8.69
CA CYS A 155 14.62 -3.15 -9.61
C CYS A 155 13.64 -4.30 -9.90
N GLU A 156 14.15 -5.51 -10.17
CA GLU A 156 13.30 -6.68 -10.38
C GLU A 156 12.46 -7.02 -9.13
N TYR A 157 13.07 -6.96 -7.95
CA TYR A 157 12.35 -7.11 -6.67
C TYR A 157 11.27 -6.04 -6.51
N ASP A 158 11.58 -4.77 -6.72
CA ASP A 158 10.65 -3.66 -6.55
C ASP A 158 9.44 -3.78 -7.49
N VAL A 159 9.67 -4.24 -8.73
CA VAL A 159 8.60 -4.45 -9.72
C VAL A 159 7.74 -5.68 -9.39
N LYS A 160 8.37 -6.83 -9.10
CA LYS A 160 7.67 -8.12 -8.97
C LYS A 160 7.08 -8.36 -7.59
N ASN A 161 7.70 -7.84 -6.54
CA ASN A 161 7.30 -8.11 -5.16
C ASN A 161 5.98 -7.43 -4.78
N VAL A 162 5.60 -6.34 -5.45
CA VAL A 162 4.35 -5.61 -5.17
C VAL A 162 3.12 -6.53 -5.22
N GLY A 163 2.98 -7.35 -6.27
CA GLY A 163 1.85 -8.27 -6.41
C GLY A 163 1.84 -9.37 -5.35
N ILE A 164 3.02 -9.84 -4.94
CA ILE A 164 3.16 -10.83 -3.86
C ILE A 164 2.68 -10.24 -2.53
N LEU A 165 3.14 -9.04 -2.19
CA LEU A 165 2.77 -8.38 -0.93
C LEU A 165 1.28 -8.06 -0.89
N GLU A 166 0.69 -7.60 -1.99
CA GLU A 166 -0.75 -7.38 -2.10
C GLU A 166 -1.52 -8.68 -1.85
N ARG A 167 -1.17 -9.75 -2.57
CA ARG A 167 -1.83 -11.06 -2.41
C ARG A 167 -1.82 -11.55 -0.96
N TYR A 168 -0.67 -11.48 -0.28
CA TYR A 168 -0.56 -11.93 1.09
C TYR A 168 -1.12 -10.96 2.13
N ARG A 169 -1.22 -9.67 1.80
CA ARG A 169 -1.93 -8.70 2.63
C ARG A 169 -3.43 -8.96 2.59
N ASP A 170 -3.97 -9.20 1.40
CA ASP A 170 -5.40 -9.52 1.19
C ASP A 170 -5.78 -10.85 1.83
N ALA A 171 -4.88 -11.83 1.80
CA ALA A 171 -5.05 -13.10 2.51
C ALA A 171 -4.83 -12.99 4.04
N ASN A 172 -4.48 -11.81 4.56
CA ASN A 172 -4.15 -11.55 5.98
C ASN A 172 -3.01 -12.42 6.56
N VAL A 173 -2.09 -12.88 5.70
CA VAL A 173 -0.92 -13.68 6.11
C VAL A 173 0.39 -12.89 6.06
N LEU A 174 0.38 -11.63 5.59
CA LEU A 174 1.58 -10.78 5.50
C LEU A 174 1.92 -10.06 6.81
N VAL A 175 3.14 -10.22 7.30
CA VAL A 175 3.74 -9.40 8.37
C VAL A 175 4.93 -8.62 7.82
N GLU A 176 4.84 -7.29 7.88
CA GLU A 176 5.92 -6.39 7.48
C GLU A 176 6.77 -6.00 8.68
N VAL A 177 8.07 -6.22 8.57
CA VAL A 177 9.03 -5.97 9.64
C VAL A 177 9.89 -4.78 9.26
N ALA A 178 9.79 -3.72 10.06
CA ALA A 178 10.60 -2.52 9.88
C ALA A 178 12.09 -2.80 10.13
N TYR A 179 12.96 -2.21 9.31
CA TYR A 179 14.39 -2.22 9.54
C TYR A 179 14.75 -1.35 10.73
N ALA A 180 14.97 -1.98 11.88
CA ALA A 180 15.73 -1.36 12.97
C ALA A 180 17.02 -2.17 13.16
N GLN A 181 18.15 -1.47 13.19
CA GLN A 181 19.49 -2.06 13.32
C GLN A 181 19.66 -2.99 14.56
N SER A 182 18.70 -2.94 15.50
CA SER A 182 18.70 -3.64 16.79
C SER A 182 17.53 -4.63 17.00
N GLN A 183 16.71 -4.94 16.00
CA GLN A 183 15.62 -5.92 16.22
C GLN A 183 16.19 -7.33 16.39
N SER A 184 16.11 -7.86 17.61
CA SER A 184 16.37 -9.27 17.86
C SER A 184 15.31 -10.13 17.15
N PRO A 185 15.66 -11.31 16.61
CA PRO A 185 14.67 -12.24 16.03
C PRO A 185 13.54 -12.61 16.96
N ARG A 186 13.77 -12.55 18.29
CA ARG A 186 12.72 -12.67 19.30
C ARG A 186 11.63 -11.62 19.17
N ARG A 187 11.98 -10.37 18.82
CA ARG A 187 11.02 -9.28 18.62
C ARG A 187 10.21 -9.48 17.34
N ILE A 188 10.88 -9.87 16.26
CA ILE A 188 10.23 -10.22 14.98
C ILE A 188 9.22 -11.35 15.19
N LEU A 189 9.60 -12.39 15.92
CA LEU A 189 8.68 -13.46 16.28
C LEU A 189 7.57 -12.99 17.21
N CYS A 190 7.85 -12.08 18.14
CA CYS A 190 6.81 -11.51 18.99
C CYS A 190 5.75 -10.76 18.17
N ASP A 191 6.16 -10.07 17.10
CA ASP A 191 5.26 -9.40 16.17
C ASP A 191 4.49 -10.41 15.29
N CYS A 192 5.07 -11.58 15.02
CA CYS A 192 4.42 -12.68 14.29
C CYS A 192 3.50 -13.57 15.16
N LYS A 193 3.76 -13.67 16.47
CA LYS A 193 3.04 -14.54 17.43
C LYS A 193 1.51 -14.39 17.44
N PRO A 194 0.91 -13.18 17.29
CA PRO A 194 -0.55 -13.04 17.28
C PRO A 194 -1.23 -13.71 16.08
N ARG A 195 -0.46 -13.98 15.00
CA ARG A 195 -0.96 -14.57 13.75
C ARG A 195 -0.52 -16.02 13.55
N LEU A 196 0.44 -16.49 14.33
CA LEU A 196 0.84 -17.89 14.38
C LEU A 196 -0.05 -18.59 15.40
N ASN A 197 -0.81 -19.59 14.95
CA ASN A 197 -1.57 -20.42 15.87
C ASN A 197 -0.57 -21.19 16.75
N LEU A 198 -0.43 -20.79 18.02
CA LEU A 198 0.63 -21.26 18.93
C LEU A 198 0.54 -22.76 19.28
N GLU A 199 -0.54 -23.44 18.86
CA GLU A 199 -0.70 -24.88 19.01
C GLU A 199 0.14 -25.71 18.02
N ASP A 200 0.60 -25.10 16.91
CA ASP A 200 1.45 -25.76 15.91
C ASP A 200 2.95 -25.75 16.27
N PHE A 201 3.34 -25.14 17.40
CA PHE A 201 4.74 -24.99 17.81
C PHE A 201 5.05 -25.75 19.11
N PRO A 202 6.19 -26.47 19.20
CA PRO A 202 6.54 -27.25 20.38
C PRO A 202 6.73 -26.39 21.65
N HIS A 203 6.49 -27.02 22.79
CA HIS A 203 6.26 -26.53 24.17
C HIS A 203 7.03 -25.30 24.70
N ARG A 204 8.10 -24.84 24.06
CA ARG A 204 8.91 -23.67 24.50
C ARG A 204 8.22 -22.30 24.29
N PHE A 205 7.12 -22.23 23.55
CA PHE A 205 6.36 -20.98 23.38
C PHE A 205 5.38 -20.65 24.51
N ARG A 206 5.05 -21.62 25.37
CA ARG A 206 3.92 -21.49 26.33
C ARG A 206 4.23 -20.65 27.57
N ASN A 207 5.50 -20.36 27.87
CA ASN A 207 5.87 -19.64 29.09
C ASN A 207 6.40 -18.23 28.82
N SER A 208 5.46 -17.32 28.54
CA SER A 208 5.61 -15.91 28.91
C SER A 208 4.22 -15.38 29.24
N ASN A 209 3.96 -15.16 30.54
CA ASN A 209 2.72 -14.61 31.07
C ASN A 209 2.22 -13.44 30.21
N MET A 210 1.13 -13.65 29.48
CA MET A 210 0.29 -12.57 28.99
C MET A 210 -1.14 -13.05 28.80
N ARG A 211 -2.05 -12.18 29.21
CA ARG A 211 -3.50 -12.35 29.30
C ARG A 211 -4.11 -12.77 27.95
N ALA A 212 -5.25 -13.45 28.05
CA ALA A 212 -6.16 -13.78 26.97
C ALA A 212 -6.36 -12.63 25.96
N PRO A 213 -6.65 -12.93 24.68
CA PRO A 213 -6.72 -11.94 23.62
C PRO A 213 -7.85 -10.93 23.89
N THR A 214 -7.48 -9.68 24.17
CA THR A 214 -8.41 -8.55 24.11
C THR A 214 -8.54 -8.10 22.65
N MET A 215 -9.78 -8.21 22.16
CA MET A 215 -10.53 -7.38 21.19
C MET A 215 -9.78 -6.60 20.10
N GLY A 216 -10.39 -6.59 18.90
CA GLY A 216 -10.01 -5.80 17.73
C GLY A 216 -9.52 -4.41 18.07
N ARG A 217 -8.36 -4.05 17.50
CA ARG A 217 -7.69 -2.80 17.81
C ARG A 217 -8.36 -1.69 17.01
N LEU A 218 -9.40 -1.09 17.58
CA LEU A 218 -10.05 0.10 17.04
C LEU A 218 -8.99 1.15 16.64
N ARG A 219 -8.95 1.48 15.35
CA ARG A 219 -8.12 2.55 14.80
C ARG A 219 -8.94 3.81 14.67
N ARG A 220 -8.33 4.95 14.98
CA ARG A 220 -8.91 6.27 14.71
C ARG A 220 -8.77 6.55 13.22
N SER A 221 -9.87 6.84 12.56
CA SER A 221 -9.95 7.21 11.15
C SER A 221 -10.65 8.54 11.05
N ILE A 222 -10.12 9.46 10.27
CA ILE A 222 -10.76 10.75 9.98
C ILE A 222 -11.52 10.58 8.67
N VAL A 223 -12.80 10.93 8.71
CA VAL A 223 -13.65 11.00 7.53
C VAL A 223 -13.91 12.47 7.24
N GLU A 224 -13.91 12.82 5.96
CA GLU A 224 -14.13 14.18 5.47
C GLU A 224 -15.27 14.19 4.44
N VAL A 225 -16.11 15.22 4.51
CA VAL A 225 -17.14 15.51 3.51
C VAL A 225 -16.94 16.93 3.00
N GLU A 226 -16.93 17.10 1.68
CA GLU A 226 -16.68 18.39 1.01
C GLU A 226 -17.93 18.83 0.20
N ARG A 227 -18.24 20.12 0.24
CA ARG A 227 -19.24 20.79 -0.62
C ARG A 227 -18.66 22.02 -1.28
N LYS A 228 -18.83 22.12 -2.61
CA LYS A 228 -18.38 23.30 -3.36
C LYS A 228 -19.51 24.33 -3.46
N PHE A 229 -19.16 25.60 -3.51
CA PHE A 229 -20.09 26.70 -3.77
C PHE A 229 -19.45 27.77 -4.65
N GLN A 230 -20.29 28.53 -5.35
CA GLN A 230 -19.81 29.64 -6.17
C GLN A 230 -19.48 30.85 -5.30
N CYS A 231 -18.30 31.41 -5.51
CA CYS A 231 -17.93 32.68 -4.88
C CYS A 231 -18.45 33.83 -5.74
N ASN A 232 -19.23 34.73 -5.14
CA ASN A 232 -19.50 36.04 -5.70
C ASN A 232 -19.11 37.12 -4.69
N ASP A 233 -18.83 38.34 -5.15
CA ASP A 233 -18.27 39.39 -4.31
C ASP A 233 -19.19 39.74 -3.12
N THR A 234 -20.50 39.69 -3.34
CA THR A 234 -21.51 39.99 -2.33
C THR A 234 -21.52 38.95 -1.20
N SER A 235 -21.65 37.66 -1.52
CA SER A 235 -21.69 36.58 -0.52
C SER A 235 -20.35 36.44 0.20
N THR A 236 -19.24 36.55 -0.54
CA THR A 236 -17.89 36.43 0.02
C THR A 236 -17.60 37.57 0.99
N LYS A 237 -17.98 38.81 0.66
CA LYS A 237 -17.85 39.94 1.59
C LYS A 237 -18.73 39.76 2.82
N CYS A 238 -19.98 39.33 2.62
CA CYS A 238 -20.90 39.08 3.73
C CYS A 238 -20.35 38.00 4.68
N PHE A 239 -19.76 36.93 4.13
CA PHE A 239 -19.08 35.87 4.89
C PHE A 239 -17.94 36.43 5.74
N ARG A 240 -16.97 37.13 5.12
CA ARG A 240 -15.78 37.66 5.82
C ARG A 240 -16.14 38.65 6.93
N GLU A 241 -17.24 39.38 6.78
CA GLU A 241 -17.73 40.33 7.77
C GLU A 241 -18.73 39.72 8.77
N ASN A 242 -19.11 38.45 8.60
CA ASN A 242 -20.15 37.74 9.35
C ASN A 242 -21.48 38.52 9.48
N ARG A 243 -21.94 39.12 8.38
CA ARG A 243 -23.11 40.04 8.36
C ARG A 243 -24.43 39.40 7.96
N GLY A 244 -24.49 38.08 7.91
CA GLY A 244 -25.72 37.39 7.58
C GLY A 244 -26.71 37.25 8.72
N SER A 245 -27.86 36.66 8.41
CA SER A 245 -28.92 36.38 9.37
C SER A 245 -29.42 34.93 9.20
N PRO A 246 -29.20 34.03 10.17
CA PRO A 246 -28.40 34.26 11.38
C PRO A 246 -26.90 34.45 11.04
N PRO A 247 -26.14 35.20 11.87
CA PRO A 247 -24.69 35.23 11.76
C PRO A 247 -24.09 33.91 12.29
N PHE A 248 -22.87 33.59 11.86
CA PHE A 248 -22.08 32.53 12.48
C PHE A 248 -21.82 32.86 13.95
N ARG A 249 -21.76 31.84 14.81
CA ARG A 249 -21.46 32.01 16.24
C ARG A 249 -20.00 32.39 16.44
N ARG A 250 -19.11 31.81 15.64
CA ARG A 250 -17.67 32.07 15.64
C ARG A 250 -17.11 31.96 14.23
N LEU A 251 -16.26 32.92 13.87
CA LEU A 251 -15.60 32.96 12.57
C LEU A 251 -14.13 33.35 12.75
N ASP A 252 -13.23 32.39 12.54
CA ASP A 252 -11.79 32.58 12.70
C ASP A 252 -11.09 32.48 11.33
N ARG A 253 -10.25 33.47 11.00
CA ARG A 253 -9.37 33.40 9.83
C ARG A 253 -8.12 32.60 10.17
N LEU A 254 -7.84 31.55 9.40
CA LEU A 254 -6.68 30.66 9.61
C LEU A 254 -5.46 31.06 8.77
N GLY A 255 -5.63 31.98 7.82
CA GLY A 255 -4.58 32.55 6.99
C GLY A 255 -4.65 32.11 5.53
N ASP A 256 -3.63 32.52 4.77
CA ASP A 256 -3.55 32.31 3.33
C ASP A 256 -2.43 31.30 2.99
N ARG A 257 -2.65 30.50 1.95
CA ARG A 257 -1.65 29.57 1.39
C ARG A 257 -1.66 29.63 -0.13
N SER A 258 -0.55 29.27 -0.75
CA SER A 258 -0.50 29.04 -2.19
C SER A 258 0.13 27.68 -2.50
N PHE A 259 -0.34 27.05 -3.56
CA PHE A 259 0.22 25.81 -4.06
C PHE A 259 0.04 25.70 -5.56
N GLU A 260 1.00 25.06 -6.21
CA GLU A 260 0.94 24.70 -7.62
C GLU A 260 0.40 23.27 -7.75
N ASP A 261 -0.63 23.11 -8.57
CA ASP A 261 -1.15 21.80 -8.97
C ASP A 261 -0.82 21.55 -10.45
N ILE A 262 -0.20 20.40 -10.74
CA ILE A 262 -0.01 19.87 -12.09
C ILE A 262 -0.82 18.59 -12.21
N TYR A 263 -1.84 18.59 -13.06
CA TYR A 263 -2.74 17.45 -13.25
C TYR A 263 -2.28 16.57 -14.40
N PHE A 264 -2.45 15.26 -14.22
CA PHE A 264 -2.06 14.23 -15.16
C PHE A 264 -3.23 13.32 -15.49
N ASP A 265 -3.38 13.00 -16.78
CA ASP A 265 -4.36 12.03 -17.27
C ASP A 265 -3.83 11.40 -18.56
N ARG A 266 -4.54 10.41 -19.07
CA ARG A 266 -4.29 9.79 -20.36
C ARG A 266 -5.62 9.66 -21.07
N ASP A 267 -5.82 10.45 -22.11
CA ASP A 267 -7.00 10.40 -22.98
C ASP A 267 -8.34 10.42 -22.21
N LYS A 268 -8.38 11.18 -21.10
CA LYS A 268 -9.54 11.31 -20.18
C LYS A 268 -9.94 10.02 -19.46
N ILE A 269 -9.13 8.96 -19.49
CA ILE A 269 -9.45 7.67 -18.86
C ILE A 269 -9.59 7.82 -17.35
N LEU A 270 -8.72 8.58 -16.69
CA LEU A 270 -8.78 8.72 -15.23
C LEU A 270 -9.95 9.60 -14.82
N SER A 271 -10.08 10.77 -15.44
CA SER A 271 -11.14 11.72 -15.12
C SER A 271 -12.55 11.16 -15.37
N THR A 272 -12.74 10.34 -16.42
CA THR A 272 -14.03 9.66 -16.68
C THR A 272 -14.38 8.60 -15.62
N HIS A 273 -13.38 8.05 -14.93
CA HIS A 273 -13.57 7.11 -13.82
C HIS A 273 -13.55 7.76 -12.44
N GLY A 274 -13.60 9.10 -12.37
CA GLY A 274 -13.59 9.83 -11.09
C GLY A 274 -12.24 9.73 -10.37
N VAL A 275 -11.14 9.67 -11.13
CA VAL A 275 -9.77 9.65 -10.61
C VAL A 275 -9.03 10.88 -11.09
N TRP A 276 -8.43 11.62 -10.15
CA TRP A 276 -7.62 12.80 -10.44
C TRP A 276 -6.23 12.63 -9.86
N VAL A 277 -5.24 12.46 -10.73
CA VAL A 277 -3.82 12.37 -10.34
C VAL A 277 -3.16 13.73 -10.55
N ARG A 278 -2.44 14.21 -9.54
CA ARG A 278 -1.75 15.50 -9.58
C ARG A 278 -0.41 15.47 -8.85
N LYS A 279 0.46 16.43 -9.18
CA LYS A 279 1.55 16.87 -8.29
C LYS A 279 1.14 18.18 -7.65
N ARG A 280 1.13 18.23 -6.33
CA ARG A 280 0.94 19.44 -5.52
C ARG A 280 2.26 19.85 -4.91
N ASN A 281 2.77 21.02 -5.28
CA ASN A 281 4.11 21.50 -4.85
C ASN A 281 5.20 20.42 -5.04
N GLY A 282 5.14 19.67 -6.15
CA GLY A 282 6.08 18.59 -6.48
C GLY A 282 5.78 17.23 -5.84
N HIS A 283 4.83 17.13 -4.90
CA HIS A 283 4.43 15.88 -4.26
C HIS A 283 3.24 15.22 -4.96
N TRP A 284 3.30 13.91 -5.17
CA TRP A 284 2.23 13.18 -5.83
C TRP A 284 1.01 13.01 -4.93
N GLN A 285 -0.17 13.18 -5.52
CA GLN A 285 -1.46 12.92 -4.90
C GLN A 285 -2.40 12.31 -5.95
N ALA A 286 -3.25 11.38 -5.54
CA ALA A 286 -4.38 10.93 -6.32
C ALA A 286 -5.65 11.02 -5.49
N LYS A 287 -6.64 11.76 -5.97
CA LYS A 287 -8.00 11.77 -5.40
C LYS A 287 -8.86 10.77 -6.18
N ILE A 288 -9.49 9.86 -5.47
CA ILE A 288 -10.34 8.79 -6.02
C ILE A 288 -11.75 8.98 -5.49
N ARG A 289 -12.75 8.98 -6.37
CA ARG A 289 -14.16 8.94 -5.96
C ARG A 289 -14.59 7.47 -5.83
N PRO A 290 -14.94 6.97 -4.62
CA PRO A 290 -15.24 5.55 -4.39
C PRO A 290 -16.41 5.01 -5.21
N ASP A 291 -17.42 5.86 -5.44
CA ASP A 291 -18.57 5.57 -6.30
C ASP A 291 -18.65 6.62 -7.41
N ALA A 292 -18.16 6.30 -8.60
CA ALA A 292 -18.36 7.14 -9.79
C ALA A 292 -19.84 7.37 -10.14
N LYS A 293 -20.77 6.62 -9.50
CA LYS A 293 -22.23 6.67 -9.69
C LYS A 293 -23.02 7.33 -8.54
N ARG A 294 -22.43 7.65 -7.38
CA ARG A 294 -23.12 8.33 -6.26
C ARG A 294 -22.62 9.78 -6.08
N GLY A 295 -23.57 10.72 -6.13
CA GLY A 295 -23.34 12.16 -5.94
C GLY A 295 -23.00 12.95 -7.22
N THR A 296 -23.23 14.26 -7.21
CA THR A 296 -22.88 15.18 -8.31
C THR A 296 -21.47 15.77 -8.10
N PHE A 297 -20.95 16.56 -9.05
CA PHE A 297 -19.68 17.28 -8.88
C PHE A 297 -19.67 18.23 -7.65
N ALA A 298 -20.83 18.69 -7.22
CA ALA A 298 -20.98 19.59 -6.08
C ALA A 298 -20.84 18.89 -4.71
N ASN A 299 -21.06 17.56 -4.67
CA ASN A 299 -21.08 16.75 -3.47
C ASN A 299 -20.07 15.60 -3.61
N SER A 300 -18.94 15.69 -2.92
CA SER A 300 -17.85 14.72 -3.14
C SER A 300 -17.34 14.08 -1.85
N GLN A 301 -17.03 12.79 -1.96
CA GLN A 301 -16.30 11.98 -0.99
C GLN A 301 -15.07 11.45 -1.73
N PHE A 302 -13.86 11.70 -1.22
CA PHE A 302 -12.63 11.30 -1.87
C PHE A 302 -11.75 10.46 -0.95
N GLU A 303 -11.08 9.47 -1.53
CA GLU A 303 -9.90 8.86 -0.94
C GLU A 303 -8.66 9.53 -1.54
N GLU A 304 -7.77 10.06 -0.69
CA GLU A 304 -6.52 10.69 -1.13
C GLU A 304 -5.32 9.74 -0.89
N LEU A 305 -4.68 9.33 -1.99
CA LEU A 305 -3.43 8.57 -1.96
C LEU A 305 -2.25 9.52 -2.19
N THR A 306 -1.26 9.47 -1.31
CA THR A 306 -0.05 10.32 -1.41
C THR A 306 1.21 9.53 -1.70
N ALA A 307 1.22 8.22 -1.38
CA ALA A 307 2.36 7.36 -1.66
C ALA A 307 2.41 7.01 -3.15
N PRO A 308 3.54 7.27 -3.85
CA PRO A 308 3.66 6.98 -5.28
C PRO A 308 3.44 5.51 -5.64
N SER A 309 3.73 4.58 -4.73
CA SER A 309 3.45 3.14 -4.87
C SER A 309 1.95 2.84 -4.90
N ASP A 310 1.16 3.51 -4.08
CA ASP A 310 -0.28 3.31 -3.98
C ASP A 310 -1.00 3.95 -5.17
N ILE A 311 -0.51 5.13 -5.60
CA ILE A 311 -0.95 5.77 -6.84
C ILE A 311 -0.65 4.86 -8.04
N ALA A 312 0.56 4.30 -8.14
CA ALA A 312 0.92 3.36 -9.20
C ALA A 312 0.03 2.10 -9.18
N ARG A 313 -0.27 1.56 -7.99
CA ARG A 313 -1.18 0.41 -7.81
C ARG A 313 -2.58 0.74 -8.33
N MET A 314 -3.13 1.87 -7.92
CA MET A 314 -4.45 2.32 -8.36
C MET A 314 -4.51 2.50 -9.88
N LEU A 315 -3.49 3.15 -10.47
CA LEU A 315 -3.44 3.42 -11.91
C LEU A 315 -3.43 2.15 -12.77
N ARG A 316 -2.92 1.02 -12.25
CA ARG A 316 -2.94 -0.27 -12.97
C ARG A 316 -4.36 -0.79 -13.23
N LYS A 317 -5.36 -0.37 -12.44
CA LYS A 317 -6.77 -0.71 -12.68
C LYS A 317 -7.34 -0.04 -13.94
N PHE A 318 -6.74 1.07 -14.38
CA PHE A 318 -7.24 1.91 -15.47
C PHE A 318 -6.38 1.85 -16.74
N MET A 319 -5.16 1.31 -16.66
CA MET A 319 -4.24 1.25 -17.80
C MET A 319 -4.25 -0.12 -18.47
N ASN A 320 -4.13 -0.14 -19.80
CA ASN A 320 -4.02 -1.37 -20.58
C ASN A 320 -2.82 -2.23 -20.16
N VAL A 321 -3.00 -3.54 -20.30
CA VAL A 321 -1.98 -4.57 -20.08
C VAL A 321 -0.70 -4.22 -20.85
N GLY A 322 0.41 -4.04 -20.14
CA GLY A 322 1.74 -3.79 -20.73
C GLY A 322 2.40 -2.45 -20.37
N ILE A 323 1.68 -1.50 -19.77
CA ILE A 323 2.26 -0.23 -19.30
C ILE A 323 2.36 -0.26 -17.77
N VAL A 324 3.59 -0.33 -17.25
CA VAL A 324 3.85 -0.26 -15.81
C VAL A 324 3.96 1.22 -15.41
N PRO A 325 3.04 1.75 -14.58
CA PRO A 325 3.13 3.12 -14.09
C PRO A 325 4.39 3.27 -13.24
N SER A 326 5.33 4.11 -13.69
CA SER A 326 6.56 4.46 -12.99
C SER A 326 6.59 5.95 -12.67
N VAL A 327 6.95 6.29 -11.43
CA VAL A 327 7.10 7.67 -10.96
C VAL A 327 8.03 8.48 -11.85
N HIS A 328 9.11 7.85 -12.34
CA HIS A 328 10.13 8.49 -13.18
C HIS A 328 9.64 8.87 -14.58
N LYS A 329 8.49 8.33 -15.02
CA LYS A 329 7.82 8.67 -16.28
C LYS A 329 6.43 9.24 -16.07
N ASN A 330 6.19 9.91 -14.93
CA ASN A 330 4.86 10.43 -14.54
C ASN A 330 3.75 9.38 -14.67
N PHE A 331 4.07 8.13 -14.32
CA PHE A 331 3.19 6.97 -14.44
C PHE A 331 2.71 6.63 -15.86
N GLY A 332 3.34 7.18 -16.90
CA GLY A 332 2.86 7.06 -18.28
C GLY A 332 1.66 7.95 -18.59
N LEU A 333 1.39 8.96 -17.75
CA LEU A 333 0.34 9.95 -17.92
C LEU A 333 0.90 11.23 -18.57
N ALA A 334 0.06 11.90 -19.35
CA ALA A 334 0.37 13.20 -19.90
C ALA A 334 -0.07 14.31 -18.93
N GLN A 335 0.69 15.40 -18.88
CA GLN A 335 0.24 16.60 -18.19
C GLN A 335 -0.94 17.19 -18.96
N ILE A 336 -2.04 17.46 -18.27
CA ILE A 336 -3.28 17.98 -18.87
C ILE A 336 -3.64 19.39 -18.39
N ALA A 337 -3.17 19.79 -17.20
CA ALA A 337 -3.36 21.14 -16.69
C ALA A 337 -2.25 21.49 -15.69
N ARG A 338 -1.95 22.78 -15.58
CA ARG A 338 -1.06 23.35 -14.57
C ARG A 338 -1.60 24.72 -14.17
N PHE A 339 -1.80 24.93 -12.87
CA PHE A 339 -2.22 26.23 -12.34
C PHE A 339 -1.84 26.36 -10.87
N THR A 340 -1.67 27.61 -10.45
CA THR A 340 -1.46 27.98 -9.05
C THR A 340 -2.80 28.31 -8.40
N THR A 341 -3.04 27.79 -7.20
CA THR A 341 -4.19 28.15 -6.37
C THR A 341 -3.72 28.98 -5.19
N TYR A 342 -4.40 30.10 -4.95
CA TYR A 342 -4.30 30.94 -3.77
C TYR A 342 -5.52 30.66 -2.90
N ARG A 343 -5.28 30.07 -1.73
CA ARG A 343 -6.30 29.59 -0.80
C ARG A 343 -6.35 30.49 0.43
N GLU A 344 -7.53 31.03 0.71
CA GLU A 344 -7.87 31.71 1.95
C GLU A 344 -8.66 30.73 2.83
N MET A 345 -8.27 30.53 4.09
CA MET A 345 -8.86 29.51 4.98
C MET A 345 -9.52 30.12 6.21
N TRP A 346 -10.67 29.55 6.59
CA TRP A 346 -11.49 29.98 7.73
C TRP A 346 -12.01 28.78 8.52
N LYS A 347 -12.15 28.94 9.84
CA LYS A 347 -12.90 28.01 10.70
C LYS A 347 -14.22 28.66 11.11
N VAL A 348 -15.33 28.00 10.83
CA VAL A 348 -16.68 28.44 11.19
C VAL A 348 -17.23 27.57 12.30
N ASP A 349 -17.68 28.21 13.39
CA ASP A 349 -18.29 27.57 14.57
C ASP A 349 -17.44 26.42 15.14
N GLU A 350 -16.10 26.54 15.03
CA GLU A 350 -15.09 25.54 15.44
C GLU A 350 -15.22 24.19 14.72
N LYS A 351 -16.10 24.09 13.74
CA LYS A 351 -16.55 22.83 13.16
C LYS A 351 -16.24 22.73 11.68
N TYR A 352 -16.69 23.70 10.90
CA TYR A 352 -16.56 23.68 9.44
C TYR A 352 -15.29 24.40 9.00
N ASP A 353 -14.50 23.77 8.14
CA ASP A 353 -13.43 24.45 7.43
C ASP A 353 -14.00 25.04 6.14
N VAL A 354 -13.81 26.34 5.93
CA VAL A 354 -14.28 27.03 4.73
C VAL A 354 -13.09 27.62 4.02
N VAL A 355 -12.95 27.30 2.74
CA VAL A 355 -11.85 27.76 1.90
C VAL A 355 -12.36 28.54 0.71
N PHE A 356 -11.68 29.63 0.37
CA PHE A 356 -11.87 30.38 -0.86
C PHE A 356 -10.63 30.22 -1.72
N ASP A 357 -10.80 29.55 -2.86
CA ASP A 357 -9.72 29.30 -3.80
C ASP A 357 -9.84 30.22 -5.00
N ARG A 358 -8.76 30.97 -5.27
CA ARG A 358 -8.57 31.71 -6.51
C ARG A 358 -7.43 31.10 -7.31
N THR A 359 -7.64 30.85 -8.59
CA THR A 359 -6.57 30.38 -9.47
C THR A 359 -5.86 31.54 -10.17
N ASP A 360 -4.62 31.33 -10.59
CA ASP A 360 -3.85 32.28 -11.42
C ASP A 360 -4.51 32.58 -12.78
N PHE A 361 -5.38 31.68 -13.26
CA PHE A 361 -6.18 31.88 -14.46
C PHE A 361 -7.54 32.57 -14.20
N GLY A 362 -7.78 33.05 -12.97
CA GLY A 362 -8.90 33.93 -12.64
C GLY A 362 -10.19 33.24 -12.20
N HIS A 363 -10.20 31.91 -12.08
CA HIS A 363 -11.35 31.17 -11.57
C HIS A 363 -11.41 31.25 -10.04
N VAL A 364 -12.61 31.34 -9.49
CA VAL A 364 -12.84 31.39 -8.03
C VAL A 364 -13.90 30.36 -7.64
N VAL A 365 -13.61 29.57 -6.61
CA VAL A 365 -14.54 28.58 -6.06
C VAL A 365 -14.35 28.47 -4.55
N GLY A 366 -15.45 28.25 -3.84
CA GLY A 366 -15.44 28.02 -2.40
C GLY A 366 -15.66 26.54 -2.09
N GLU A 367 -15.08 26.05 -1.01
CA GLU A 367 -15.29 24.69 -0.50
C GLU A 367 -15.61 24.77 1.01
N VAL A 368 -16.61 24.01 1.45
CA VAL A 368 -16.92 23.77 2.87
C VAL A 368 -16.57 22.32 3.15
N GLU A 369 -15.75 22.10 4.17
CA GLU A 369 -15.26 20.79 4.59
C GLU A 369 -15.74 20.52 6.03
N LEU A 370 -16.22 19.30 6.26
CA LEU A 370 -16.58 18.79 7.58
C LEU A 370 -15.79 17.51 7.83
N GLU A 371 -14.98 17.49 8.88
CA GLU A 371 -14.22 16.33 9.32
C GLU A 371 -14.82 15.70 10.59
N ARG A 372 -14.75 14.37 10.70
CA ARG A 372 -15.15 13.63 11.91
C ARG A 372 -14.20 12.48 12.15
N GLU A 373 -13.71 12.37 13.38
CA GLU A 373 -12.93 11.21 13.84
C GLU A 373 -13.90 10.08 14.22
N ILE A 374 -13.71 8.90 13.63
CA ILE A 374 -14.44 7.67 13.91
C ILE A 374 -13.48 6.57 14.35
N GLN A 375 -13.94 5.68 15.22
CA GLN A 375 -13.18 4.49 15.60
C GLN A 375 -13.63 3.32 14.73
N VAL A 376 -12.68 2.72 14.03
CA VAL A 376 -12.94 1.71 12.99
C VAL A 376 -12.16 0.44 13.31
N ASP A 377 -12.81 -0.71 13.16
CA ASP A 377 -12.15 -2.02 13.07
C ASP A 377 -12.17 -2.45 11.60
N ASP A 378 -11.02 -2.46 10.93
CA ASP A 378 -10.87 -2.72 9.49
C ASP A 378 -11.41 -4.10 9.06
N HIS A 379 -11.74 -4.98 10.01
CA HIS A 379 -12.19 -6.34 9.77
C HIS A 379 -13.67 -6.62 10.09
N SER A 380 -14.45 -5.61 10.52
CA SER A 380 -15.87 -5.82 10.80
C SER A 380 -16.78 -5.13 9.77
N GLU A 381 -17.73 -5.89 9.22
CA GLU A 381 -18.80 -5.34 8.36
C GLU A 381 -19.59 -4.23 9.09
N GLU A 382 -19.73 -4.37 10.41
CA GLU A 382 -20.35 -3.38 11.27
C GLU A 382 -19.60 -2.03 11.25
N SER A 383 -18.26 -2.05 11.23
CA SER A 383 -17.46 -0.83 11.19
C SER A 383 -17.50 -0.13 9.84
N LEU A 384 -17.58 -0.89 8.73
CA LEU A 384 -17.85 -0.35 7.40
C LEU A 384 -19.23 0.31 7.34
N ALA A 385 -20.25 -0.32 7.92
CA ALA A 385 -21.60 0.23 8.00
C ALA A 385 -21.65 1.51 8.86
N GLN A 386 -20.96 1.52 10.01
CA GLN A 386 -20.83 2.71 10.86
C GLN A 386 -20.13 3.86 10.13
N ARG A 387 -19.05 3.58 9.40
CA ARG A 387 -18.36 4.57 8.57
C ARG A 387 -19.29 5.16 7.51
N GLN A 388 -20.05 4.31 6.80
CA GLN A 388 -20.98 4.76 5.78
C GLN A 388 -22.14 5.60 6.36
N ALA A 389 -22.64 5.23 7.54
CA ALA A 389 -23.68 5.97 8.25
C ALA A 389 -23.16 7.34 8.71
N ALA A 390 -21.95 7.40 9.27
CA ALA A 390 -21.32 8.66 9.69
C ALA A 390 -21.13 9.62 8.51
N ILE A 391 -20.69 9.12 7.36
CA ILE A 391 -20.57 9.90 6.12
C ILE A 391 -21.93 10.48 5.71
N ALA A 392 -22.99 9.66 5.71
CA ALA A 392 -24.32 10.09 5.30
C ALA A 392 -24.91 11.15 6.26
N GLU A 393 -24.64 11.01 7.56
CA GLU A 393 -25.02 12.01 8.57
C GLU A 393 -24.28 13.34 8.36
N MET A 394 -22.96 13.28 8.15
CA MET A 394 -22.13 14.45 7.84
C MET A 394 -22.57 15.14 6.54
N ASP A 395 -22.95 14.38 5.52
CA ASP A 395 -23.52 14.88 4.26
C ASP A 395 -24.81 15.69 4.50
N ALA A 396 -25.73 15.16 5.30
CA ALA A 396 -26.97 15.87 5.64
C ALA A 396 -26.70 17.13 6.48
N GLU A 397 -25.69 17.06 7.35
CA GLU A 397 -25.30 18.13 8.26
C GLU A 397 -24.71 19.32 7.52
N ILE A 398 -23.75 19.08 6.61
CA ILE A 398 -23.13 20.14 5.81
C ILE A 398 -24.18 20.80 4.88
N GLU A 399 -25.14 20.03 4.36
CA GLU A 399 -26.26 20.56 3.57
C GLU A 399 -27.21 21.42 4.40
N ALA A 400 -27.51 21.03 5.64
CA ALA A 400 -28.31 21.84 6.55
C ALA A 400 -27.59 23.15 6.91
N PHE A 401 -26.29 23.08 7.20
CA PHE A 401 -25.44 24.24 7.46
C PHE A 401 -25.43 25.21 6.28
N MET A 402 -25.14 24.74 5.06
CA MET A 402 -25.11 25.61 3.88
C MET A 402 -26.49 26.22 3.58
N ARG A 403 -27.58 25.51 3.88
CA ARG A 403 -28.95 26.03 3.72
C ARG A 403 -29.29 27.11 4.75
N GLU A 404 -28.92 26.90 6.01
CA GLU A 404 -29.11 27.88 7.09
C GLU A 404 -28.34 29.17 6.81
N TYR A 405 -27.10 29.05 6.32
CA TYR A 405 -26.24 30.17 5.96
C TYR A 405 -26.19 30.42 4.45
N SER A 406 -27.33 30.28 3.76
CA SER A 406 -27.43 30.46 2.30
C SER A 406 -27.00 31.86 1.81
N TRP A 407 -27.00 32.86 2.70
CA TRP A 407 -26.45 34.19 2.45
C TRP A 407 -24.92 34.18 2.22
N ALA A 408 -24.21 33.21 2.79
CA ALA A 408 -22.78 32.97 2.61
C ALA A 408 -22.49 31.95 1.50
N PHE A 409 -23.40 30.98 1.31
CA PHE A 409 -23.24 29.86 0.39
C PHE A 409 -24.35 29.84 -0.67
N PRO A 410 -24.19 30.59 -1.78
CA PRO A 410 -25.18 30.63 -2.85
C PRO A 410 -25.43 29.24 -3.44
N ALA A 411 -26.69 28.95 -3.78
CA ALA A 411 -27.12 27.67 -4.34
C ALA A 411 -26.80 27.50 -5.84
N ASP A 412 -25.99 28.39 -6.41
CA ASP A 412 -25.56 28.31 -7.80
C ASP A 412 -24.72 27.06 -8.06
N LYS A 413 -24.72 26.57 -9.30
CA LYS A 413 -24.00 25.34 -9.66
C LYS A 413 -22.50 25.63 -9.73
N PRO A 414 -21.68 25.16 -8.76
CA PRO A 414 -20.26 25.48 -8.74
C PRO A 414 -19.53 24.75 -9.87
N VAL A 415 -18.61 25.46 -10.53
CA VAL A 415 -17.63 24.87 -11.43
C VAL A 415 -16.32 24.75 -10.67
N GLY A 416 -15.68 23.58 -10.68
CA GLY A 416 -14.40 23.44 -10.00
C GLY A 416 -13.23 23.77 -10.90
N LYS A 417 -12.07 23.94 -10.26
CA LYS A 417 -10.84 24.49 -10.85
C LYS A 417 -10.44 23.80 -12.16
N LEU A 418 -10.40 22.46 -12.18
CA LEU A 418 -9.96 21.73 -13.37
C LEU A 418 -10.95 21.84 -14.54
N SER A 419 -12.25 21.85 -14.28
CA SER A 419 -13.28 22.03 -15.32
C SER A 419 -13.21 23.44 -15.91
N ALA A 420 -13.12 24.46 -15.07
CA ALA A 420 -12.98 25.85 -15.50
C ALA A 420 -11.71 26.09 -16.32
N TYR A 421 -10.61 25.41 -15.97
CA TYR A 421 -9.36 25.47 -16.74
C TYR A 421 -9.57 24.99 -18.18
N PHE A 422 -10.26 23.87 -18.39
CA PHE A 422 -10.52 23.34 -19.73
C PHE A 422 -11.55 24.14 -20.54
N GLU A 423 -12.57 24.70 -19.89
CA GLU A 423 -13.52 25.61 -20.54
C GLU A 423 -12.80 26.83 -21.10
N ARG A 424 -11.84 27.39 -20.35
CA ARG A 424 -11.03 28.53 -20.80
C ARG A 424 -10.12 28.19 -21.99
N GLN A 425 -9.59 26.98 -22.08
CA GLN A 425 -8.70 26.58 -23.18
C GLN A 425 -9.44 26.35 -24.51
N GLN A 426 -10.77 26.25 -24.48
CA GLN A 426 -11.62 26.08 -25.67
C GLN A 426 -12.18 27.41 -26.22
N GLN A 427 -11.93 28.52 -25.51
CA GLN A 427 -12.24 29.89 -25.91
C GLN A 427 -10.99 30.57 -26.46
#